data_AF-A0A402A035-F1
#
_entry.id   AF-A0A402A035-F1
#
_cell.length_a   1.000
_cell.length_b   1.000
_cell.length_c   1.000
_cell.angle_alpha   90.00
_cell.angle_beta   90.00
_cell.angle_gamma   90.00
#
_symmetry.space_group_name_H-M   'P 1'
#
loop_
_entity.id
_entity.type
_entity.pdbx_description
1 polymer ?
#
loop_
_entity_poly.entity_id
_entity_poly.type
_entity_poly.pdbx_seq_one_letter_code
_entity_poly.pdbx_strand_id
1 'polypeptide(L)'
;MLILGEPGAGKTTLLLELASNCIEHALQDDTQPFPFVFLLSSWSEKYASFYEWLIQQLMMTYLVPSQLAHKLMLNDQIFPLLDGLDEVNTQSQAACIKAINAYRQKHGLMPMVVTCRSADYNALPNKLLLTSAVVVKPLSTQQIDEYVFQKGAKAWKQFKLPFKLIQYYNRWFQYL
;
A
#
# COMPACT_ATOMS: atom_id res chain seq x y z
N MET A 1 8.26 -5.27 -6.22
CA MET A 1 7.64 -4.13 -6.92
C MET A 1 7.62 -2.93 -5.99
N LEU A 2 7.88 -1.74 -6.51
CA LEU A 2 7.78 -0.47 -5.80
C LEU A 2 6.58 0.31 -6.32
N ILE A 3 5.78 0.90 -5.44
CA ILE A 3 4.68 1.80 -5.77
C ILE A 3 5.05 3.20 -5.30
N LEU A 4 5.29 4.09 -6.26
CA LEU A 4 5.61 5.49 -6.03
C LEU A 4 4.40 6.37 -6.33
N GLY A 5 4.42 7.61 -5.86
CA GLY A 5 3.36 8.59 -6.12
C GLY A 5 3.41 9.74 -5.14
N GLU A 6 2.74 10.84 -5.50
CA GLU A 6 2.65 12.03 -4.65
C GLU A 6 1.91 11.77 -3.32
N PRO A 7 2.07 12.64 -2.31
CA PRO A 7 1.21 12.63 -1.13
C PRO A 7 -0.27 12.64 -1.53
N GLY A 8 -1.08 11.77 -0.93
CA GLY A 8 -2.51 11.67 -1.26
C GLY A 8 -2.84 11.01 -2.60
N ALA A 9 -1.86 10.52 -3.37
CA ALA A 9 -2.11 9.86 -4.67
C ALA A 9 -2.83 8.50 -4.57
N GLY A 10 -3.23 8.04 -3.39
CA GLY A 10 -3.96 6.78 -3.20
C GLY A 10 -3.08 5.53 -3.19
N LYS A 11 -1.77 5.65 -2.88
CA LYS A 11 -0.84 4.50 -2.81
C LYS A 11 -1.31 3.42 -1.85
N THR A 12 -1.72 3.79 -0.63
CA THR A 12 -2.29 2.86 0.36
C THR A 12 -3.57 2.20 -0.16
N THR A 13 -4.45 2.96 -0.82
CA THR A 13 -5.66 2.41 -1.44
C THR A 13 -5.31 1.36 -2.49
N LEU A 14 -4.38 1.66 -3.39
CA LEU A 14 -3.90 0.70 -4.40
C LEU A 14 -3.24 -0.53 -3.78
N LEU A 15 -2.48 -0.36 -2.69
CA LEU A 15 -1.85 -1.47 -1.98
C LEU A 15 -2.91 -2.40 -1.36
N LEU A 16 -3.98 -1.83 -0.78
CA LEU A 16 -5.09 -2.59 -0.21
C LEU A 16 -5.95 -3.27 -1.27
N GLU A 17 -6.20 -2.62 -2.41
CA GLU A 17 -6.86 -3.24 -3.57
C GLU A 17 -6.05 -4.43 -4.09
N LEU A 18 -4.73 -4.26 -4.21
CA LEU A 18 -3.82 -5.35 -4.58
C LEU A 18 -3.86 -6.48 -3.55
N ALA A 19 -3.87 -6.18 -2.25
CA ALA A 19 -4.01 -7.18 -1.20
C ALA A 19 -5.32 -7.96 -1.35
N SER A 20 -6.44 -7.27 -1.55
CA SER A 20 -7.76 -7.90 -1.74
C SER A 20 -7.76 -8.86 -2.93
N ASN A 21 -7.26 -8.42 -4.08
CA ASN A 21 -7.19 -9.27 -5.27
C ASN A 21 -6.30 -10.49 -5.03
N CYS A 22 -5.14 -10.32 -4.40
CA CYS A 22 -4.25 -11.43 -4.06
C CYS A 22 -4.89 -12.43 -3.09
N ILE A 23 -5.67 -11.96 -2.11
CA ILE A 23 -6.43 -12.83 -1.19
C ILE A 23 -7.49 -13.62 -1.96
N GLU A 24 -8.25 -12.97 -2.86
CA GLU A 24 -9.26 -13.65 -3.67
C GLU A 24 -8.65 -14.78 -4.51
N HIS A 25 -7.46 -14.56 -5.08
CA HIS A 25 -6.73 -15.61 -5.79
C HIS A 25 -6.21 -16.72 -4.86
N ALA A 26 -5.65 -16.37 -3.70
CA ALA A 26 -5.13 -17.36 -2.75
C ALA A 26 -6.23 -18.23 -2.12
N LEU A 27 -7.47 -17.74 -2.03
CA LEU A 27 -8.63 -18.53 -1.62
C LEU A 27 -9.08 -19.55 -2.68
N GLN A 28 -8.64 -19.41 -3.93
CA GLN A 28 -8.95 -20.34 -5.03
C GLN A 28 -7.83 -21.33 -5.31
N ASP A 29 -6.60 -21.04 -4.85
CA ASP A 29 -5.40 -21.84 -5.07
C ASP A 29 -4.51 -21.80 -3.81
N ASP A 30 -4.55 -22.88 -3.03
CA ASP A 30 -3.79 -23.04 -1.78
C ASP A 30 -2.25 -23.02 -1.98
N THR A 31 -1.76 -23.02 -3.23
CA THR A 31 -0.33 -22.87 -3.54
C THR A 31 0.11 -21.42 -3.64
N GLN A 32 -0.83 -20.47 -3.74
CA GLN A 32 -0.52 -19.04 -3.78
C GLN A 32 -0.21 -18.50 -2.38
N PRO A 33 0.82 -17.65 -2.24
CA PRO A 33 1.13 -17.05 -0.96
C PRO A 33 0.11 -15.96 -0.60
N PHE A 34 -0.23 -15.85 0.69
CA PHE A 34 -1.14 -14.83 1.20
C PHE A 34 -0.42 -13.49 1.43
N PRO A 35 -0.98 -12.36 0.97
CA PRO A 35 -0.43 -11.05 1.28
C PRO A 35 -0.76 -10.63 2.71
N PHE A 36 0.20 -9.98 3.38
CA PHE A 36 -0.07 -9.24 4.62
C PHE A 36 0.45 -7.81 4.49
N VAL A 37 -0.35 -6.84 4.95
CA VAL A 37 0.01 -5.42 4.93
C VAL A 37 0.77 -5.05 6.20
N PHE A 38 1.91 -4.38 6.05
CA PHE A 38 2.74 -3.94 7.17
C PHE A 38 3.02 -2.46 7.03
N LEU A 39 2.74 -1.69 8.09
CA LEU A 39 3.04 -0.26 8.14
C LEU A 39 4.51 -0.07 8.50
N LEU A 40 5.33 0.41 7.56
CA LEU A 40 6.76 0.60 7.77
C LEU A 40 7.07 1.65 8.84
N SER A 41 6.15 2.58 9.11
CA SER A 41 6.25 3.53 10.21
C SER A 41 6.45 2.89 11.59
N SER A 42 6.09 1.60 11.76
CA SER A 42 6.33 0.85 13.01
C SER A 42 7.72 0.20 13.10
N TRP A 43 8.47 0.14 11.99
CA TRP A 43 9.79 -0.46 11.96
C TRP A 43 10.80 0.37 12.76
N SER A 44 11.70 -0.31 13.47
CA SER A 44 12.80 0.32 14.21
C SER A 44 13.98 -0.63 14.42
N GLU A 45 15.16 -0.07 14.70
CA GLU A 45 16.40 -0.86 14.86
C GLU A 45 16.45 -1.71 16.13
N LYS A 46 15.44 -1.63 17.00
CA LYS A 46 15.32 -2.52 18.17
C LYS A 46 15.08 -3.99 17.78
N TYR A 47 14.58 -4.24 16.57
CA TYR A 47 14.37 -5.59 16.07
C TYR A 47 15.67 -6.18 15.53
N ALA A 48 15.96 -7.43 15.89
CA ALA A 48 17.19 -8.10 15.46
C ALA A 48 17.28 -8.26 13.93
N SER A 49 16.13 -8.34 13.23
CA SER A 49 16.08 -8.39 11.77
C SER A 49 14.73 -7.91 11.22
N PHE A 50 14.66 -7.71 9.91
CA PHE A 50 13.38 -7.43 9.23
C PHE A 50 12.38 -8.58 9.37
N TYR A 51 12.87 -9.82 9.33
CA TYR A 51 12.07 -11.02 9.54
C TYR A 51 11.41 -11.02 10.92
N GLU A 52 12.18 -10.74 11.98
CA GLU A 52 11.65 -10.67 13.35
C GLU A 52 10.63 -9.55 13.52
N TRP A 53 10.85 -8.41 12.86
CA TRP A 53 9.85 -7.35 12.82
C TRP A 53 8.54 -7.81 12.17
N LEU A 54 8.59 -8.49 11.02
CA LEU A 54 7.40 -9.01 10.34
C LEU A 54 6.63 -10.02 11.23
N ILE A 55 7.34 -10.96 11.88
CA ILE A 55 6.72 -11.90 12.82
C ILE A 55 6.02 -11.15 13.95
N GLN A 56 6.67 -10.14 14.53
CA GLN A 56 6.06 -9.35 15.59
C GLN A 56 4.80 -8.60 15.10
N GLN A 57 4.80 -8.08 13.87
CA GLN A 57 3.61 -7.43 13.30
C GLN A 57 2.48 -8.44 13.05
N LEU A 58 2.78 -9.64 12.55
CA LEU A 58 1.78 -10.71 12.39
C LEU A 58 1.12 -11.09 13.72
N MET A 59 1.91 -11.16 14.79
CA MET A 59 1.41 -11.45 16.12
C MET A 59 0.58 -10.30 16.70
N MET A 60 1.08 -9.07 16.64
CA MET A 60 0.47 -7.94 17.34
C MET A 60 -0.73 -7.34 16.58
N THR A 61 -0.67 -7.31 15.25
CA THR A 61 -1.68 -6.66 14.41
C THR A 61 -2.72 -7.66 13.93
N TYR A 62 -2.29 -8.87 13.56
CA TYR A 62 -3.15 -9.89 12.95
C TYR A 62 -3.48 -11.07 13.88
N LEU A 63 -2.97 -11.05 15.11
CA LEU A 63 -3.19 -12.08 16.12
C LEU A 63 -2.79 -13.49 15.65
N VAL A 64 -1.86 -13.58 14.70
CA VAL A 64 -1.32 -14.85 14.21
C VAL A 64 -0.38 -15.41 15.29
N PRO A 65 -0.60 -16.63 15.82
CA PRO A 65 0.29 -17.21 16.81
C PRO A 65 1.73 -17.32 16.29
N SER A 66 2.72 -17.04 17.14
CA SER A 66 4.14 -17.00 16.77
C SER A 66 4.58 -18.24 15.98
N GLN A 67 4.28 -19.45 16.47
CA GLN A 67 4.65 -20.70 15.81
C GLN A 67 4.06 -20.81 14.39
N LEU A 68 2.81 -20.36 14.21
CA LEU A 68 2.17 -20.34 12.90
C LEU A 68 2.80 -19.28 11.99
N ALA A 69 3.08 -18.07 12.49
CA ALA A 69 3.74 -17.02 11.74
C ALA A 69 5.11 -17.47 11.22
N HIS A 70 5.93 -18.12 12.07
CA HIS A 70 7.21 -18.68 11.65
C HIS A 70 7.04 -19.75 10.58
N LYS A 71 6.09 -20.68 10.76
CA LYS A 71 5.83 -21.74 9.78
C LYS A 71 5.43 -21.17 8.42
N LEU A 72 4.49 -20.22 8.40
CA LEU A 72 4.02 -19.58 7.17
C LEU A 72 5.13 -18.82 6.44
N MET A 73 5.96 -18.07 7.18
CA MET A 73 7.11 -17.36 6.60
C MET A 73 8.19 -18.31 6.06
N LEU A 74 8.54 -19.37 6.79
CA LEU A 74 9.59 -20.31 6.38
C LEU A 74 9.21 -21.10 5.12
N ASN A 75 7.91 -21.34 4.93
CA ASN A 75 7.38 -22.05 3.78
C ASN A 75 7.04 -21.10 2.61
N ASP A 76 7.41 -19.82 2.69
CA ASP A 76 7.06 -18.77 1.71
C ASP A 76 5.55 -18.71 1.39
N GLN A 77 4.68 -19.06 2.35
CA GLN A 77 3.22 -19.07 2.20
C GLN A 77 2.59 -17.70 2.47
N ILE A 78 3.38 -16.73 2.91
CA ILE A 78 2.94 -15.35 3.06
C ILE A 78 3.98 -14.41 2.47
N PHE A 79 3.53 -13.24 2.05
CA PHE A 79 4.43 -12.24 1.49
C PHE A 79 4.08 -10.80 1.94
N PRO A 80 5.08 -9.92 2.08
CA PRO A 80 4.86 -8.60 2.63
C PRO A 80 4.44 -7.55 1.60
N LEU A 81 3.37 -6.83 1.94
CA LEU A 81 2.96 -5.56 1.36
C LEU A 81 3.32 -4.43 2.33
N LEU A 82 4.39 -3.70 2.05
CA LEU A 82 4.99 -2.73 2.96
C LEU A 82 4.50 -1.31 2.61
N ASP A 83 3.79 -0.66 3.51
CA ASP A 83 3.24 0.68 3.29
C ASP A 83 4.08 1.77 4.00
N GLY A 84 4.43 2.83 3.27
CA GLY A 84 4.95 4.06 3.84
C GLY A 84 6.45 4.05 4.18
N LEU A 85 7.34 3.75 3.23
CA LEU A 85 8.79 3.86 3.47
C LEU A 85 9.22 5.31 3.83
N ASP A 86 8.53 6.31 3.31
CA ASP A 86 8.73 7.72 3.66
C ASP A 86 8.31 8.06 5.10
N GLU A 87 7.50 7.20 5.73
CA GLU A 87 6.99 7.39 7.10
C GLU A 87 7.89 6.73 8.16
N VAL A 88 8.95 6.02 7.74
CA VAL A 88 9.97 5.49 8.64
C VAL A 88 10.73 6.65 9.28
N ASN A 89 11.04 6.55 10.57
CA ASN A 89 11.89 7.53 11.25
C ASN A 89 13.17 7.80 10.46
N THR A 90 13.46 9.08 10.21
CA THR A 90 14.58 9.52 9.36
C THR A 90 15.93 8.95 9.78
N GLN A 91 16.17 8.79 11.10
CA GLN A 91 17.44 8.25 11.61
C GLN A 91 17.60 6.77 11.27
N SER A 92 16.50 6.03 11.20
CA SER A 92 16.51 4.59 10.98
C SER A 92 16.18 4.20 9.53
N GLN A 93 15.74 5.13 8.68
CA GLN A 93 15.32 4.86 7.29
C GLN A 93 16.40 4.15 6.47
N ALA A 94 17.68 4.53 6.61
CA ALA A 94 18.78 3.86 5.93
C ALA A 94 18.96 2.40 6.39
N ALA A 95 18.82 2.16 7.69
CA ALA A 95 18.86 0.82 8.26
C ALA A 95 17.63 -0.02 7.84
N CYS A 96 16.45 0.61 7.68
CA CYS A 96 15.24 -0.04 7.18
C CYS A 96 15.47 -0.59 5.76
N ILE A 97 15.98 0.26 4.86
CA ILE A 97 16.30 -0.13 3.47
C ILE A 97 17.30 -1.28 3.45
N LYS A 98 18.35 -1.20 4.28
CA LYS A 98 19.34 -2.28 4.40
C LYS A 98 18.70 -3.59 4.86
N ALA A 99 17.81 -3.53 5.85
CA ALA A 99 17.12 -4.70 6.38
C ALA A 99 16.15 -5.33 5.37
N ILE A 100 15.39 -4.51 4.63
CA ILE A 100 14.51 -4.98 3.53
C ILE A 100 15.35 -5.62 2.42
N ASN A 101 16.47 -5.00 2.03
CA ASN A 101 17.36 -5.53 1.00
C ASN A 101 17.98 -6.87 1.41
N ALA A 102 18.43 -6.99 2.66
CA ALA A 102 18.96 -8.25 3.19
C ALA A 102 17.88 -9.36 3.21
N TYR A 103 16.65 -9.01 3.59
CA TYR A 103 15.52 -9.94 3.54
C TYR A 103 15.22 -10.38 2.11
N ARG A 104 15.17 -9.45 1.14
CA ARG A 104 14.94 -9.76 -0.28
C ARG A 104 16.01 -10.68 -0.85
N GLN A 105 17.28 -10.47 -0.51
CA GLN A 105 18.38 -11.33 -0.95
C GLN A 105 18.23 -12.76 -0.41
N LYS A 106 17.78 -12.92 0.84
CA LYS A 106 17.59 -14.23 1.46
C LYS A 106 16.37 -14.99 0.92
N HIS A 107 15.27 -14.28 0.62
CA HIS A 107 13.99 -14.87 0.19
C HIS A 107 13.77 -14.83 -1.33
N GLY A 108 14.78 -14.41 -2.11
CA GLY A 108 14.80 -14.53 -3.57
C GLY A 108 13.63 -13.86 -4.29
N LEU A 109 12.84 -14.65 -5.02
CA LEU A 109 11.75 -14.18 -5.89
C LEU A 109 10.41 -13.98 -5.17
N MET A 110 10.31 -14.34 -3.88
CA MET A 110 9.08 -14.22 -3.11
C MET A 110 8.47 -12.81 -3.24
N PRO A 111 7.18 -12.66 -3.59
CA PRO A 111 6.61 -11.35 -3.91
C PRO A 111 6.81 -10.31 -2.80
N MET A 112 7.06 -9.06 -3.16
CA MET A 112 7.12 -7.98 -2.17
C MET A 112 6.70 -6.69 -2.84
N VAL A 113 5.86 -5.93 -2.16
CA VAL A 113 5.46 -4.59 -2.59
C VAL A 113 5.89 -3.59 -1.54
N VAL A 114 6.45 -2.46 -1.97
CA VAL A 114 6.77 -1.34 -1.07
C VAL A 114 6.15 -0.07 -1.62
N THR A 115 5.51 0.74 -0.77
CA THR A 115 5.04 2.07 -1.17
C THR A 115 5.98 3.16 -0.63
N CYS A 116 6.14 4.24 -1.39
CA CYS A 116 6.86 5.42 -0.94
C CYS A 116 6.41 6.67 -1.72
N ARG A 117 6.59 7.86 -1.15
CA ARG A 117 6.52 9.10 -1.93
C ARG A 117 7.62 9.16 -2.98
N SER A 118 7.28 9.64 -4.17
CA SER A 118 8.23 9.70 -5.30
C SER A 118 9.46 10.55 -4.98
N ALA A 119 9.25 11.77 -4.48
CA ALA A 119 10.34 12.71 -4.15
C ALA A 119 11.27 12.13 -3.08
N ASP A 120 10.69 11.61 -1.99
CA ASP A 120 11.44 11.06 -0.87
C ASP A 120 12.24 9.83 -1.31
N TYR A 121 11.62 8.91 -2.05
CA TYR A 121 12.32 7.74 -2.58
C TYR A 121 13.48 8.13 -3.49
N ASN A 122 13.29 9.13 -4.36
CA ASN A 122 14.33 9.60 -5.27
C ASN A 122 15.51 10.24 -4.54
N ALA A 123 15.25 10.94 -3.43
CA ALA A 123 16.27 11.53 -2.58
C ALA A 123 17.08 10.52 -1.75
N LEU A 124 16.59 9.27 -1.58
CA LEU A 124 17.31 8.25 -0.81
C LEU A 124 18.68 7.93 -1.43
N PRO A 125 19.76 7.89 -0.62
CA PRO A 125 21.09 7.53 -1.12
C PRO A 125 21.20 6.05 -1.49
N ASN A 126 20.44 5.18 -0.80
CA ASN A 126 20.38 3.75 -1.05
C ASN A 126 18.99 3.39 -1.57
N LYS A 127 18.92 2.57 -2.62
CA LYS A 127 17.65 2.10 -3.20
C LYS A 127 17.30 0.70 -2.72
N LEU A 128 16.01 0.38 -2.81
CA LEU A 128 15.54 -0.98 -2.59
C LEU A 128 15.91 -1.88 -3.77
N LEU A 129 16.28 -3.12 -3.49
CA LEU A 129 16.61 -4.14 -4.49
C LEU A 129 15.34 -4.77 -5.06
N LEU A 130 14.51 -3.96 -5.72
CA LEU A 130 13.27 -4.37 -6.36
C LEU A 130 13.40 -4.22 -7.88
N THR A 131 12.82 -5.16 -8.62
CA THR A 131 12.98 -5.27 -10.08
C THR A 131 12.03 -4.39 -10.89
N SER A 132 11.02 -3.81 -10.25
CA SER A 132 9.99 -3.02 -10.94
C SER A 132 9.49 -1.89 -10.05
N ALA A 133 9.09 -0.79 -10.69
CA ALA A 133 8.43 0.34 -10.05
C ALA A 133 7.24 0.83 -10.89
N VAL A 134 6.15 1.18 -10.23
CA VAL A 134 4.96 1.81 -10.81
C VAL A 134 4.74 3.14 -10.11
N VAL A 135 4.43 4.18 -10.87
CA VAL A 135 4.12 5.51 -10.33
C VAL A 135 2.62 5.76 -10.44
N VAL A 136 1.96 5.93 -9.30
CA VAL A 136 0.56 6.37 -9.23
C VAL A 136 0.51 7.85 -9.56
N LYS A 137 -0.16 8.16 -10.68
CA LYS A 137 -0.40 9.53 -11.10
C LYS A 137 -1.63 10.10 -10.39
N PRO A 138 -1.67 11.41 -10.13
CA PRO A 138 -2.90 12.07 -9.71
C PRO A 138 -4.04 11.75 -10.68
N LEU A 139 -5.25 11.62 -10.14
CA LEU A 139 -6.44 11.50 -10.97
C LEU A 139 -6.57 12.75 -11.83
N SER A 140 -6.79 12.55 -13.13
CA SER A 140 -7.16 13.66 -14.01
C SER A 140 -8.53 14.21 -13.60
N THR A 141 -8.77 15.49 -13.86
CA THR A 141 -10.09 16.12 -13.63
C THR A 141 -11.21 15.32 -14.28
N GLN A 142 -10.98 14.77 -15.46
CA GLN A 142 -11.94 13.89 -16.15
C GLN A 142 -12.27 12.63 -15.33
N GLN A 143 -11.26 11.96 -14.77
CA GLN A 143 -11.49 10.77 -13.93
C GLN A 143 -12.23 11.12 -12.63
N ILE A 144 -11.94 12.30 -12.06
CA ILE A 144 -12.66 12.82 -10.88
C ILE A 144 -14.12 13.05 -11.25
N ASP A 145 -14.39 13.74 -12.36
CA ASP A 145 -15.74 14.02 -12.85
C ASP A 145 -16.48 12.71 -13.11
N GLU A 146 -15.89 11.77 -13.85
CA GLU A 146 -16.49 10.45 -14.13
C GLU A 146 -16.82 9.69 -12.84
N TYR A 147 -15.90 9.66 -11.86
CA TYR A 147 -16.13 9.01 -10.58
C TYR A 147 -17.27 9.67 -9.80
N VAL A 148 -17.27 11.01 -9.71
CA VAL A 148 -18.32 11.78 -9.03
C VAL A 148 -19.66 11.63 -9.74
N PHE A 149 -19.71 11.64 -11.08
CA PHE A 149 -20.94 11.43 -11.82
C PHE A 149 -21.48 10.01 -11.64
N GLN A 150 -20.63 8.97 -11.71
CA GLN A 150 -21.08 7.59 -11.56
C GLN A 150 -21.53 7.25 -10.14
N LYS A 151 -20.78 7.68 -9.11
CA LYS A 151 -21.12 7.41 -7.70
C LYS A 151 -22.16 8.39 -7.17
N GLY A 152 -22.06 9.66 -7.56
CA GLY A 152 -23.04 10.71 -7.27
C GLY A 152 -24.41 10.40 -7.87
N ALA A 153 -24.49 9.99 -9.15
CA ALA A 153 -25.77 9.58 -9.74
C ALA A 153 -26.40 8.35 -9.04
N LYS A 154 -25.59 7.42 -8.52
CA LYS A 154 -26.08 6.29 -7.71
C LYS A 154 -26.59 6.74 -6.34
N ALA A 155 -25.87 7.65 -5.65
CA ALA A 155 -26.30 8.22 -4.38
C ALA A 155 -27.54 9.13 -4.52
N TRP A 156 -27.63 9.87 -5.62
CA TRP A 156 -28.71 10.82 -5.90
C TRP A 156 -30.00 10.11 -6.33
N LYS A 157 -29.93 8.92 -6.93
CA LYS A 157 -31.12 8.08 -7.18
C LYS A 157 -31.81 7.61 -5.89
N GLN A 158 -31.09 7.52 -4.77
CA GLN A 158 -31.66 7.19 -3.46
C GLN A 158 -32.31 8.41 -2.78
N PHE A 159 -31.85 9.63 -3.08
CA PHE A 159 -32.45 10.87 -2.59
C PHE A 159 -33.42 11.43 -3.63
N LYS A 160 -34.72 11.16 -3.49
CA LYS A 160 -35.79 11.89 -4.21
C LYS A 160 -35.81 13.36 -3.77
N LEU A 161 -34.91 14.19 -4.31
CA LEU A 161 -35.00 15.65 -4.21
C LEU A 161 -35.36 16.23 -5.59
N PRO A 162 -36.29 17.20 -5.64
CA PRO A 162 -36.80 17.74 -6.89
C PRO A 162 -35.70 18.45 -7.69
N PHE A 163 -35.74 18.23 -9.00
CA PHE A 163 -34.82 18.62 -10.07
C PHE A 163 -34.37 20.10 -10.18
N LYS A 164 -34.63 20.97 -9.19
CA LYS A 164 -34.39 22.43 -9.26
C LYS A 164 -33.01 22.91 -8.80
N LEU A 165 -32.16 22.07 -8.21
CA LEU A 165 -30.88 22.52 -7.64
C LEU A 165 -29.69 22.53 -8.63
N ILE A 166 -29.82 21.93 -9.81
CA ILE A 166 -28.72 21.88 -10.80
C ILE A 166 -28.50 23.24 -11.50
N GLN A 167 -29.48 24.14 -11.52
CA GLN A 167 -29.30 25.47 -12.11
C GLN A 167 -28.47 26.44 -11.24
N TYR A 168 -28.26 26.14 -9.95
CA TYR A 168 -27.55 27.06 -9.05
C TYR A 168 -26.03 26.85 -9.01
N TYR A 169 -25.52 25.69 -9.45
CA TYR A 169 -24.08 25.39 -9.36
C TYR A 169 -23.22 26.10 -10.44
N ASN A 170 -23.80 26.43 -11.60
CA ASN A 170 -23.07 27.10 -12.68
C ASN A 170 -22.85 28.62 -12.46
N ARG A 171 -23.33 29.20 -11.36
CA ARG A 171 -23.19 30.64 -11.08
C ARG A 171 -21.99 31.02 -10.20
N TRP A 172 -21.33 30.04 -9.56
CA TRP A 172 -20.27 30.30 -8.57
C TRP A 172 -18.84 30.23 -9.13
N PHE A 173 -18.65 29.85 -10.40
CA PHE A 173 -17.33 29.76 -11.06
C PHE A 173 -16.95 31.00 -11.89
N GLN A 174 -17.69 32.10 -11.84
CA GLN A 174 -17.36 33.35 -12.55
C GLN A 174 -16.79 34.47 -11.65
N TYR A 175 -16.45 34.16 -10.39
CA TYR A 175 -15.88 35.15 -9.44
C TYR A 175 -14.62 34.65 -8.70
N LEU A 176 -13.93 33.65 -9.25
CA LEU A 176 -12.53 33.30 -8.94
C LEU A 176 -11.78 33.15 -10.27
#